data_AF-A0A661J3Y3-F1
#
_entry.id   AF-A0A661J3Y3-F1
#
_cell.length_a   1.000
_cell.length_b   1.000
_cell.length_c   1.000
_cell.angle_alpha   90.00
_cell.angle_beta   90.00
_cell.angle_gamma   90.00
#
_symmetry.space_group_name_H-M   'P 1'
#
loop_
_entity.id
_entity.type
_entity.pdbx_description
1 polymer ?
#
loop_
_entity_poly.entity_id
_entity_poly.type
_entity_poly.pdbx_seq_one_letter_code
_entity_poly.pdbx_strand_id
1 'polypeptide(L)'
;MSWQLQRRLKKWLADETGTIIKDWGGKIPIALVYPNRYFLGMSNLGFQTVYHRLNQMDNVVCERVFLPESKDMTAARSGTGPLSVESQRPLADFRIVAFSVAFENDYANLVHLLQLGKLSPYSSRRRQHEPLVVAGGVATFLNPEPIAPFIDVFLLGEAENLLEEFTAAWQEAQDENASREEQLVHIARRVSGAYIPSLFRVENDSEGQLISFEPLTDIPAKIPVRTAAIEAEGPTVSTIVTPHTEFANTVLVEIGRGCGRGCRFCAAGFVYRPVRHQQGEKVVLVSLDRPPARRKIGLLSSAVSDHPDIDAICLQLRQTGARLSVSSLRA
;
A
#
# COMPACT_ATOMS: atom_id res chain seq x y z
N MET A 1 -12.15 2.17 -26.27
CA MET A 1 -12.03 1.51 -24.96
C MET A 1 -11.80 0.02 -25.18
N SER A 2 -10.84 -0.60 -24.46
CA SER A 2 -10.57 -2.04 -24.64
C SER A 2 -11.62 -2.89 -23.92
N TRP A 3 -12.53 -3.48 -24.70
CA TRP A 3 -13.54 -4.42 -24.21
C TRP A 3 -12.93 -5.61 -23.46
N GLN A 4 -11.74 -6.06 -23.86
CA GLN A 4 -11.05 -7.20 -23.23
C GLN A 4 -10.58 -6.88 -21.81
N LEU A 5 -9.97 -5.70 -21.61
CA LEU A 5 -9.54 -5.25 -20.28
C LEU A 5 -10.75 -5.11 -19.34
N GLN A 6 -11.80 -4.43 -19.79
CA GLN A 6 -13.02 -4.27 -19.00
C GLN A 6 -13.69 -5.60 -18.64
N ARG A 7 -13.74 -6.54 -19.59
CA ARG A 7 -14.29 -7.88 -19.33
C ARG A 7 -13.47 -8.66 -18.31
N ARG A 8 -12.13 -8.53 -18.31
CA ARG A 8 -11.27 -9.17 -17.31
C ARG A 8 -11.52 -8.59 -15.92
N LEU A 9 -11.55 -7.27 -15.79
CA LEU A 9 -11.78 -6.60 -14.51
C LEU A 9 -13.14 -7.01 -13.91
N LYS A 10 -14.20 -7.05 -14.75
CA LYS A 10 -15.52 -7.57 -14.34
C LYS A 10 -15.48 -9.01 -13.87
N LYS A 11 -14.67 -9.85 -14.52
CA LYS A 11 -14.50 -11.25 -14.11
C LYS A 11 -13.80 -11.36 -12.76
N TRP A 12 -12.70 -10.63 -12.54
CA TRP A 12 -12.03 -10.60 -11.23
C TRP A 12 -12.99 -10.14 -10.14
N LEU A 13 -13.69 -9.04 -10.36
CA LEU A 13 -14.67 -8.50 -9.40
C LEU A 13 -15.79 -9.49 -9.08
N ALA A 14 -16.29 -10.24 -10.08
CA ALA A 14 -17.31 -11.27 -9.89
C ALA A 14 -16.81 -12.50 -9.11
N ASP A 15 -15.51 -12.79 -9.18
CA ASP A 15 -14.86 -13.90 -8.47
C ASP A 15 -14.35 -13.47 -7.07
N GLU A 16 -14.50 -12.20 -6.68
CA GLU A 16 -14.09 -11.66 -5.39
C GLU A 16 -15.19 -11.74 -4.32
N THR A 17 -14.76 -11.90 -3.07
CA THR A 17 -15.60 -11.65 -1.89
C THR A 17 -14.91 -10.61 -1.01
N GLY A 18 -15.67 -9.64 -0.51
CA GLY A 18 -15.18 -8.58 0.38
C GLY A 18 -14.76 -7.29 -0.32
N THR A 19 -14.96 -7.17 -1.62
CA THR A 19 -14.72 -5.93 -2.37
C THR A 19 -15.67 -4.84 -1.90
N ILE A 20 -15.12 -3.64 -1.67
CA ILE A 20 -15.84 -2.48 -1.18
C ILE A 20 -16.11 -1.55 -2.37
N ILE A 21 -17.37 -1.29 -2.66
CA ILE A 21 -17.81 -0.36 -3.71
C ILE A 21 -18.50 0.81 -3.03
N LYS A 22 -18.00 2.02 -3.23
CA LYS A 22 -18.57 3.27 -2.70
C LYS A 22 -18.97 4.18 -3.84
N ASP A 23 -20.04 4.94 -3.64
CA ASP A 23 -20.35 6.06 -4.53
C ASP A 23 -19.31 7.17 -4.38
N TRP A 24 -18.86 7.72 -5.50
CA TRP A 24 -17.84 8.76 -5.56
C TRP A 24 -18.32 10.12 -5.04
N GLY A 25 -19.62 10.38 -5.01
CA GLY A 25 -20.20 11.68 -4.71
C GLY A 25 -19.63 12.32 -3.43
N GLY A 26 -18.95 13.46 -3.62
CA GLY A 26 -18.34 14.26 -2.55
C GLY A 26 -17.10 13.66 -1.88
N LYS A 27 -16.62 12.49 -2.30
CA LYS A 27 -15.46 11.81 -1.69
C LYS A 27 -14.17 12.13 -2.41
N ILE A 28 -13.06 11.93 -1.73
CA ILE A 28 -11.70 11.96 -2.27
C ILE A 28 -11.46 10.65 -3.04
N PRO A 29 -11.34 10.66 -4.37
CA PRO A 29 -11.05 9.46 -5.13
C PRO A 29 -9.56 9.16 -5.12
N ILE A 30 -9.21 8.00 -4.57
CA ILE A 30 -7.85 7.47 -4.47
C ILE A 30 -7.73 6.20 -5.30
N ALA A 31 -6.80 6.19 -6.26
CA ALA A 31 -6.37 4.97 -6.93
C ALA A 31 -5.24 4.34 -6.12
N LEU A 32 -5.52 3.24 -5.44
CA LEU A 32 -4.50 2.44 -4.78
C LEU A 32 -3.89 1.47 -5.80
N VAL A 33 -2.66 1.75 -6.19
CA VAL A 33 -1.97 1.04 -7.28
C VAL A 33 -0.98 0.04 -6.71
N TYR A 34 -1.14 -1.23 -7.06
CA TYR A 34 -0.05 -2.19 -6.91
C TYR A 34 0.75 -2.18 -8.22
N PRO A 35 2.05 -1.83 -8.21
CA PRO A 35 2.88 -1.72 -9.41
C PRO A 35 3.27 -3.09 -10.01
N ASN A 36 2.34 -4.03 -10.02
CA ASN A 36 2.48 -5.34 -10.63
C ASN A 36 1.10 -5.90 -10.98
N ARG A 37 1.05 -7.14 -11.46
CA ARG A 37 -0.18 -7.83 -11.85
C ARG A 37 -1.11 -8.03 -10.65
N TYR A 38 -2.41 -8.09 -10.94
CA TYR A 38 -3.48 -8.35 -9.97
C TYR A 38 -3.15 -9.55 -9.07
N PHE A 39 -2.66 -10.65 -9.65
CA PHE A 39 -2.35 -11.87 -8.90
C PHE A 39 -1.38 -11.63 -7.73
N LEU A 40 -0.34 -10.82 -7.95
CA LEU A 40 0.65 -10.51 -6.92
C LEU A 40 0.11 -9.49 -5.91
N GLY A 41 -0.58 -8.45 -6.38
CA GLY A 41 -1.14 -7.45 -5.48
C GLY A 41 -2.22 -8.01 -4.54
N MET A 42 -3.06 -8.92 -5.02
CA MET A 42 -4.04 -9.60 -4.17
C MET A 42 -3.43 -10.64 -3.22
N SER A 43 -2.20 -11.07 -3.49
CA SER A 43 -1.43 -11.91 -2.56
C SER A 43 -0.75 -11.11 -1.44
N ASN A 44 -0.83 -9.77 -1.47
CA ASN A 44 -0.18 -8.90 -0.50
C ASN A 44 -1.17 -8.43 0.57
N LEU A 45 -1.01 -8.91 1.81
CA LEU A 45 -1.89 -8.50 2.92
C LEU A 45 -1.81 -6.98 3.16
N GLY A 46 -0.62 -6.39 3.20
CA GLY A 46 -0.44 -4.96 3.43
C GLY A 46 -1.15 -4.08 2.41
N PHE A 47 -1.18 -4.50 1.13
CA PHE A 47 -1.96 -3.82 0.10
C PHE A 47 -3.47 -3.86 0.40
N GLN A 48 -3.98 -5.03 0.80
CA GLN A 48 -5.38 -5.16 1.20
C GLN A 48 -5.71 -4.33 2.45
N THR A 49 -4.77 -4.23 3.40
CA THR A 49 -4.91 -3.41 4.61
C THR A 49 -5.08 -1.94 4.27
N VAL A 50 -4.22 -1.39 3.41
CA VAL A 50 -4.33 0.01 2.97
C VAL A 50 -5.66 0.25 2.25
N TYR A 51 -6.05 -0.66 1.36
CA TYR A 51 -7.35 -0.60 0.68
C TYR A 51 -8.53 -0.57 1.66
N HIS A 52 -8.50 -1.43 2.67
CA HIS A 52 -9.54 -1.49 3.69
C HIS A 52 -9.60 -0.22 4.52
N ARG A 53 -8.46 0.22 5.05
CA ARG A 53 -8.32 1.42 5.89
C ARG A 53 -8.80 2.68 5.16
N LEU A 54 -8.37 2.88 3.91
CA LEU A 54 -8.83 4.01 3.10
C LEU A 54 -10.36 3.97 2.90
N ASN A 55 -10.93 2.80 2.65
CA ASN A 55 -12.38 2.68 2.43
C ASN A 55 -13.22 2.76 3.72
N GLN A 56 -12.62 2.57 4.91
CA GLN A 56 -13.26 2.84 6.21
C GLN A 56 -13.50 4.33 6.44
N MET A 57 -12.77 5.22 5.76
CA MET A 57 -12.97 6.68 5.87
C MET A 57 -14.17 7.12 5.04
N ASP A 58 -15.17 7.75 5.66
CA ASP A 58 -16.44 8.12 4.99
C ASP A 58 -16.25 9.06 3.80
N ASN A 59 -15.27 9.96 3.89
CA ASN A 59 -14.94 10.95 2.86
C ASN A 59 -14.01 10.42 1.76
N VAL A 60 -13.60 9.14 1.76
CA VAL A 60 -12.70 8.56 0.75
C VAL A 60 -13.42 7.49 -0.08
N VAL A 61 -13.15 7.46 -1.38
CA VAL A 61 -13.40 6.29 -2.23
C VAL A 61 -12.08 5.77 -2.76
N CYS A 62 -11.71 4.56 -2.34
CA CYS A 62 -10.45 3.95 -2.75
C CYS A 62 -10.71 2.76 -3.68
N GLU A 63 -10.13 2.82 -4.88
CA GLU A 63 -10.25 1.77 -5.90
C GLU A 63 -8.88 1.22 -6.27
N ARG A 64 -8.82 -0.06 -6.65
CA ARG A 64 -7.56 -0.75 -6.92
C ARG A 64 -7.20 -0.67 -8.39
N VAL A 65 -5.92 -0.43 -8.67
CA VAL A 65 -5.38 -0.44 -10.04
C VAL A 65 -4.13 -1.31 -10.08
N PHE A 66 -3.95 -2.05 -11.18
CA PHE A 66 -2.83 -2.98 -11.37
C PHE A 66 -2.17 -2.76 -12.72
N LEU A 67 -0.94 -3.25 -12.85
CA LEU A 67 -0.31 -3.38 -14.16
C LEU A 67 -1.14 -4.33 -15.04
N PRO A 68 -1.57 -3.93 -16.24
CA PRO A 68 -2.37 -4.80 -17.09
C PRO A 68 -1.58 -6.05 -17.50
N GLU A 69 -2.27 -7.18 -17.65
CA GLU A 69 -1.68 -8.42 -18.14
C GLU A 69 -1.09 -8.24 -19.54
N SER A 70 -0.05 -9.01 -19.89
CA SER A 70 0.63 -8.90 -21.18
C SER A 70 -0.33 -8.95 -22.38
N LYS A 71 -1.42 -9.72 -22.28
CA LYS A 71 -2.46 -9.85 -23.30
C LYS A 71 -3.32 -8.59 -23.47
N ASP A 72 -3.46 -7.79 -22.42
CA ASP A 72 -4.26 -6.56 -22.41
C ASP A 72 -3.40 -5.31 -22.65
N MET A 73 -2.07 -5.46 -22.79
CA MET A 73 -1.14 -4.34 -22.85
C MET A 73 -1.29 -3.45 -24.07
N THR A 74 -1.46 -4.05 -25.25
CA THR A 74 -1.74 -3.30 -26.48
C THR A 74 -2.98 -2.42 -26.32
N ALA A 75 -3.98 -2.97 -25.64
CA ALA A 75 -5.27 -2.34 -25.43
C ALA A 75 -5.23 -1.22 -24.38
N ALA A 76 -4.41 -1.39 -23.34
CA ALA A 76 -4.14 -0.34 -22.36
C ALA A 76 -3.37 0.84 -22.99
N ARG A 77 -2.37 0.55 -23.84
CA ARG A 77 -1.56 1.56 -24.53
C ARG A 77 -2.36 2.40 -25.52
N SER A 78 -3.24 1.78 -26.31
CA SER A 78 -4.06 2.49 -27.30
C SER A 78 -5.31 3.16 -26.72
N GLY A 79 -5.70 2.79 -25.49
CA GLY A 79 -6.91 3.26 -24.83
C GLY A 79 -6.71 4.43 -23.87
N THR A 80 -7.43 4.35 -22.75
CA THR A 80 -7.39 5.31 -21.63
C THR A 80 -6.41 4.88 -20.53
N GLY A 81 -5.55 3.90 -20.80
CA GLY A 81 -4.59 3.38 -19.83
C GLY A 81 -5.12 2.26 -18.95
N PRO A 82 -4.46 1.97 -17.80
CA PRO A 82 -4.97 1.06 -16.79
C PRO A 82 -6.27 1.62 -16.20
N LEU A 83 -7.17 0.71 -15.81
CA LEU A 83 -8.47 1.05 -15.24
C LEU A 83 -8.56 0.46 -13.83
N SER A 84 -9.32 1.13 -12.97
CA SER A 84 -9.67 0.60 -11.65
C SER A 84 -10.52 -0.67 -11.74
N VAL A 85 -10.38 -1.57 -10.78
CA VAL A 85 -11.13 -2.83 -10.75
C VAL A 85 -12.62 -2.57 -10.50
N GLU A 86 -12.94 -1.69 -9.55
CA GLU A 86 -14.28 -1.48 -9.02
C GLU A 86 -15.20 -0.77 -10.02
N SER A 87 -14.77 0.38 -10.56
CA SER A 87 -15.62 1.21 -11.44
C SER A 87 -15.08 1.37 -12.86
N GLN A 88 -13.93 0.78 -13.18
CA GLN A 88 -13.29 0.83 -14.51
C GLN A 88 -12.90 2.25 -14.95
N ARG A 89 -12.49 3.08 -14.00
CA ARG A 89 -12.03 4.46 -14.23
C ARG A 89 -10.54 4.52 -14.54
N PRO A 90 -10.11 5.40 -15.47
CA PRO A 90 -8.69 5.64 -15.72
C PRO A 90 -8.03 6.38 -14.54
N LEU A 91 -6.71 6.28 -14.43
CA LEU A 91 -5.93 6.95 -13.37
C LEU A 91 -6.13 8.48 -13.32
N ALA A 92 -6.40 9.12 -14.47
CA ALA A 92 -6.62 10.56 -14.55
C ALA A 92 -7.94 11.03 -13.90
N ASP A 93 -8.89 10.14 -13.60
CA ASP A 93 -10.14 10.49 -12.92
C ASP A 93 -9.94 10.68 -11.40
N PHE A 94 -8.84 10.16 -10.85
CA PHE A 94 -8.56 10.19 -9.42
C PHE A 94 -7.88 11.49 -9.01
N ARG A 95 -7.99 11.84 -7.72
CA ARG A 95 -7.28 12.99 -7.12
C ARG A 95 -5.92 12.59 -6.58
N ILE A 96 -5.80 11.34 -6.13
CA ILE A 96 -4.58 10.77 -5.60
C ILE A 96 -4.33 9.42 -6.28
N VAL A 97 -3.10 9.18 -6.72
CA VAL A 97 -2.62 7.89 -7.21
C VAL A 97 -1.57 7.39 -6.22
N ALA A 98 -1.96 6.46 -5.35
CA ALA A 98 -1.13 5.94 -4.27
C ALA A 98 -0.53 4.59 -4.64
N PHE A 99 0.79 4.54 -4.85
CA PHE A 99 1.52 3.31 -5.13
C PHE A 99 1.92 2.58 -3.85
N SER A 100 1.55 1.31 -3.74
CA SER A 100 2.02 0.40 -2.70
C SER A 100 3.20 -0.43 -3.23
N VAL A 101 4.42 0.01 -2.96
CA VAL A 101 5.65 -0.57 -3.53
C VAL A 101 6.27 -1.56 -2.54
N ALA A 102 6.06 -2.84 -2.80
CA ALA A 102 6.57 -3.91 -1.95
C ALA A 102 8.03 -4.29 -2.27
N PHE A 103 8.45 -4.16 -3.53
CA PHE A 103 9.76 -4.60 -4.00
C PHE A 103 10.38 -3.57 -4.96
N GLU A 104 11.71 -3.45 -4.94
CA GLU A 104 12.48 -2.56 -5.81
C GLU A 104 12.32 -2.90 -7.30
N ASN A 105 12.08 -4.18 -7.60
CA ASN A 105 11.81 -4.63 -8.97
C ASN A 105 10.53 -4.01 -9.58
N ASP A 106 9.64 -3.47 -8.75
CA ASP A 106 8.40 -2.85 -9.22
C ASP A 106 8.57 -1.35 -9.58
N TYR A 107 9.75 -0.76 -9.35
CA TYR A 107 10.00 0.66 -9.67
C TYR A 107 9.78 0.98 -11.15
N ALA A 108 10.26 0.11 -12.06
CA ALA A 108 10.04 0.30 -13.50
C ALA A 108 8.56 0.21 -13.87
N ASN A 109 7.80 -0.68 -13.22
CA ASN A 109 6.37 -0.83 -13.46
C ASN A 109 5.58 0.38 -12.98
N LEU A 110 6.00 1.02 -11.89
CA LEU A 110 5.41 2.28 -11.41
C LEU A 110 5.52 3.37 -12.49
N VAL A 111 6.72 3.58 -13.03
CA VAL A 111 6.95 4.57 -14.11
C VAL A 111 6.14 4.20 -15.35
N HIS A 112 6.07 2.89 -15.68
CA HIS A 112 5.27 2.42 -16.80
C HIS A 112 3.77 2.69 -16.61
N LEU A 113 3.24 2.50 -15.40
CA LEU A 113 1.84 2.76 -15.07
C LEU A 113 1.48 4.25 -15.17
N LEU A 114 2.38 5.15 -14.74
CA LEU A 114 2.20 6.60 -14.93
C LEU A 114 2.09 6.94 -16.42
N GLN A 115 3.01 6.41 -17.25
CA GLN A 115 2.99 6.62 -18.69
C GLN A 115 1.71 6.08 -19.35
N LEU A 116 1.30 4.86 -19.00
CA LEU A 116 0.07 4.25 -19.53
C LEU A 116 -1.17 5.03 -19.11
N GLY A 117 -1.18 5.56 -17.88
CA GLY A 117 -2.24 6.42 -17.34
C GLY A 117 -2.26 7.83 -17.91
N LYS A 118 -1.31 8.16 -18.82
CA LYS A 118 -1.13 9.50 -19.40
C LYS A 118 -0.87 10.59 -18.35
N LEU A 119 -0.24 10.20 -17.25
CA LEU A 119 0.22 11.11 -16.22
C LEU A 119 1.68 11.48 -16.48
N SER A 120 2.06 12.70 -16.10
CA SER A 120 3.45 13.15 -16.15
C SER A 120 4.31 12.25 -15.25
N PRO A 121 5.31 11.51 -15.80
CA PRO A 121 6.09 10.58 -15.02
C PRO A 121 6.95 11.28 -13.97
N TYR A 122 7.64 12.35 -14.38
CA TYR A 122 8.45 13.17 -13.48
C TYR A 122 7.54 14.09 -12.66
N SER A 123 7.73 14.10 -11.33
CA SER A 123 6.97 14.95 -10.41
C SER A 123 7.11 16.43 -10.76
N SER A 124 8.31 16.87 -11.15
CA SER A 124 8.61 18.24 -11.57
C SER A 124 7.85 18.73 -12.81
N ARG A 125 7.21 17.83 -13.56
CA ARG A 125 6.41 18.17 -14.74
C ARG A 125 4.90 18.12 -14.49
N ARG A 126 4.46 17.68 -13.30
CA ARG A 126 3.04 17.57 -12.96
C ARG A 126 2.41 18.94 -12.77
N ARG A 127 1.25 19.13 -13.39
CA ARG A 127 0.45 20.36 -13.29
C ARG A 127 -0.55 20.29 -12.14
N GLN A 128 -1.12 21.44 -11.76
CA GLN A 128 -2.13 21.54 -10.68
C GLN A 128 -3.28 20.53 -10.80
N HIS A 129 -3.78 20.26 -12.01
CA HIS A 129 -4.94 19.39 -12.23
C HIS A 129 -4.60 17.90 -12.29
N GLU A 130 -3.32 17.52 -12.40
CA GLU A 130 -2.92 16.13 -12.38
C GLU A 130 -3.02 15.57 -10.95
N PRO A 131 -3.36 14.28 -10.77
CA PRO A 131 -3.43 13.68 -9.45
C PRO A 131 -2.11 13.82 -8.69
N LEU A 132 -2.20 13.87 -7.37
CA LEU A 132 -1.03 13.74 -6.50
C LEU A 132 -0.55 12.28 -6.54
N VAL A 133 0.73 12.07 -6.87
CA VAL A 133 1.31 10.72 -6.90
C VAL A 133 2.04 10.45 -5.60
N VAL A 134 1.53 9.48 -4.86
CA VAL A 134 2.00 9.09 -3.54
C VAL A 134 2.63 7.71 -3.63
N ALA A 135 3.68 7.44 -2.84
CA ALA A 135 4.22 6.09 -2.71
C ALA A 135 4.44 5.70 -1.24
N GLY A 136 4.15 4.46 -0.93
CA GLY A 136 4.47 3.83 0.35
C GLY A 136 4.84 2.36 0.14
N GLY A 137 4.97 1.63 1.24
CA GLY A 137 5.37 0.21 1.22
C GLY A 137 6.86 0.02 1.51
N VAL A 138 7.23 -1.22 1.84
CA VAL A 138 8.53 -1.54 2.46
C VAL A 138 9.73 -1.13 1.60
N ALA A 139 9.62 -1.17 0.27
CA ALA A 139 10.71 -0.74 -0.62
C ALA A 139 11.00 0.77 -0.46
N THR A 140 9.96 1.58 -0.22
CA THR A 140 10.12 3.02 0.04
C THR A 140 10.64 3.32 1.45
N PHE A 141 10.36 2.43 2.42
CA PHE A 141 10.91 2.57 3.78
C PHE A 141 12.41 2.31 3.79
N LEU A 142 12.86 1.36 2.96
CA LEU A 142 14.26 1.02 2.81
C LEU A 142 15.04 2.17 2.19
N ASN A 143 14.59 2.63 1.03
CA ASN A 143 15.18 3.77 0.35
C ASN A 143 14.19 4.38 -0.66
N PRO A 144 13.65 5.58 -0.42
CA PRO A 144 12.75 6.22 -1.37
C PRO A 144 13.47 6.88 -2.57
N GLU A 145 14.76 7.21 -2.44
CA GLU A 145 15.51 8.01 -3.42
C GLU A 145 15.57 7.44 -4.84
N PRO A 146 15.68 6.12 -5.08
CA PRO A 146 15.74 5.56 -6.43
C PRO A 146 14.54 5.92 -7.32
N ILE A 147 13.38 6.22 -6.70
CA ILE A 147 12.16 6.62 -7.41
C ILE A 147 11.69 8.04 -7.07
N ALA A 148 12.45 8.80 -6.27
CA ALA A 148 12.10 10.16 -5.86
C ALA A 148 11.76 11.13 -7.02
N PRO A 149 12.44 11.09 -8.19
CA PRO A 149 12.07 11.95 -9.32
C PRO A 149 10.65 11.74 -9.88
N PHE A 150 9.99 10.63 -9.52
CA PHE A 150 8.67 10.26 -10.02
C PHE A 150 7.57 10.39 -8.97
N ILE A 151 7.88 10.70 -7.72
CA ILE A 151 6.91 10.70 -6.62
C ILE A 151 6.75 12.11 -6.06
N ASP A 152 5.51 12.52 -5.77
CA ASP A 152 5.25 13.81 -5.13
C ASP A 152 5.38 13.68 -3.61
N VAL A 153 4.83 12.62 -3.02
CA VAL A 153 4.85 12.37 -1.57
C VAL A 153 5.17 10.91 -1.29
N PHE A 154 6.18 10.65 -0.47
CA PHE A 154 6.38 9.35 0.16
C PHE A 154 5.73 9.33 1.53
N LEU A 155 5.01 8.26 1.84
CA LEU A 155 4.51 7.98 3.19
C LEU A 155 5.41 6.91 3.81
N LEU A 156 6.35 7.34 4.65
CA LEU A 156 7.39 6.50 5.24
C LEU A 156 6.88 5.86 6.52
N GLY A 157 6.67 4.55 6.47
CA GLY A 157 6.23 3.74 7.59
C GLY A 157 4.85 3.13 7.42
N GLU A 158 4.36 2.56 8.51
CA GLU A 158 3.17 1.74 8.55
C GLU A 158 1.90 2.59 8.36
N ALA A 159 1.04 2.16 7.44
CA ALA A 159 -0.02 2.98 6.88
C ALA A 159 -1.07 3.39 7.92
N GLU A 160 -1.30 2.57 8.94
CA GLU A 160 -2.32 2.76 9.96
C GLU A 160 -2.20 4.12 10.68
N ASN A 161 -0.97 4.63 10.83
CA ASN A 161 -0.68 5.91 11.49
C ASN A 161 -0.41 7.07 10.52
N LEU A 162 -0.62 6.87 9.22
CA LEU A 162 -0.26 7.84 8.16
C LEU A 162 -1.47 8.26 7.33
N LEU A 163 -2.38 7.33 7.04
CA LEU A 163 -3.42 7.57 6.03
C LEU A 163 -4.42 8.65 6.45
N GLU A 164 -4.89 8.67 7.70
CA GLU A 164 -5.86 9.66 8.18
C GLU A 164 -5.25 11.07 8.24
N GLU A 165 -4.03 11.19 8.78
CA GLU A 165 -3.30 12.46 8.85
C GLU A 165 -3.02 13.01 7.44
N PHE A 166 -2.65 12.11 6.50
CA PHE A 166 -2.43 12.46 5.10
C PHE A 166 -3.71 12.90 4.37
N THR A 167 -4.81 12.15 4.48
CA THR A 167 -6.06 12.51 3.80
C THR A 167 -6.66 13.80 4.36
N ALA A 168 -6.55 14.03 5.67
CA ALA A 168 -6.93 15.29 6.32
C ALA A 168 -6.09 16.46 5.80
N ALA A 169 -4.75 16.36 5.83
CA ALA A 169 -3.87 17.41 5.33
C ALA A 169 -4.09 17.71 3.84
N TRP A 170 -4.33 16.66 3.03
CA TRP A 170 -4.68 16.85 1.63
C TRP A 170 -5.99 17.63 1.48
N GLN A 171 -7.04 17.26 2.22
CA GLN A 171 -8.34 17.93 2.16
C GLN A 171 -8.26 19.38 2.60
N GLU A 172 -7.56 19.68 3.71
CA GLU A 172 -7.33 21.05 4.19
C GLU A 172 -6.71 21.93 3.09
N ALA A 173 -5.66 21.45 2.42
CA ALA A 173 -5.03 22.18 1.32
C ALA A 173 -5.97 22.40 0.13
N GLN A 174 -6.88 21.46 -0.16
CA GLN A 174 -7.87 21.63 -1.20
C GLN A 174 -8.92 22.68 -0.84
N ASP A 175 -9.38 22.70 0.41
CA ASP A 175 -10.38 23.65 0.91
C ASP A 175 -9.84 25.10 0.86
N GLU A 176 -8.52 25.26 1.07
CA GLU A 176 -7.81 26.54 0.93
C GLU A 176 -7.50 26.93 -0.52
N ASN A 177 -7.83 26.08 -1.51
CA ASN A 177 -7.43 26.24 -2.92
C ASN A 177 -5.92 26.43 -3.11
N ALA A 178 -5.12 25.75 -2.28
CA ALA A 178 -3.67 25.84 -2.32
C ALA A 178 -3.12 25.43 -3.70
N SER A 179 -2.10 26.13 -4.16
CA SER A 179 -1.27 25.64 -5.26
C SER A 179 -0.61 24.30 -4.89
N ARG A 180 -0.17 23.54 -5.88
CA ARG A 180 0.49 22.24 -5.65
C ARG A 180 1.72 22.39 -4.75
N GLU A 181 2.49 23.46 -4.92
CA GLU A 181 3.66 23.74 -4.08
C GLU A 181 3.25 23.98 -2.62
N GLU A 182 2.26 24.84 -2.38
CA GLU A 182 1.71 25.10 -1.05
C GLU A 182 1.13 23.83 -0.42
N GLN A 183 0.41 23.01 -1.19
CA GLN A 183 -0.11 21.72 -0.75
C GLN A 183 1.02 20.77 -0.31
N LEU A 184 2.10 20.68 -1.08
CA LEU A 184 3.25 19.82 -0.74
C LEU A 184 3.94 20.29 0.54
N VAL A 185 4.11 21.59 0.73
CA VAL A 185 4.67 22.16 1.97
C VAL A 185 3.73 21.92 3.15
N HIS A 186 2.41 22.08 2.97
CA HIS A 186 1.42 21.80 4.00
C HIS A 186 1.47 20.35 4.45
N ILE A 187 1.46 19.41 3.51
CA ILE A 187 1.58 17.97 3.80
C ILE A 187 2.90 17.67 4.53
N ALA A 188 4.03 18.23 4.08
CA ALA A 188 5.33 18.04 4.71
C ALA A 188 5.39 18.50 6.18
N ARG A 189 4.63 19.55 6.52
CA ARG A 189 4.54 20.07 7.90
C ARG A 189 3.54 19.29 8.74
N ARG A 190 2.40 18.92 8.13
CA ARG A 190 1.25 18.40 8.86
C ARG A 190 1.30 16.89 9.08
N VAL A 191 1.98 16.16 8.20
CA VAL A 191 2.02 14.69 8.16
C VAL A 191 3.39 14.18 8.59
N SER A 192 3.47 13.71 9.84
CA SER A 192 4.69 13.07 10.34
C SER A 192 4.97 11.78 9.56
N GLY A 193 6.10 11.73 8.84
CA GLY A 193 6.45 10.62 7.96
C GLY A 193 6.18 10.87 6.48
N ALA A 194 5.66 12.05 6.11
CA ALA A 194 5.63 12.48 4.72
C ALA A 194 7.01 13.01 4.29
N TYR A 195 7.62 12.35 3.31
CA TYR A 195 8.83 12.82 2.65
C TYR A 195 8.49 13.34 1.25
N ILE A 196 8.78 14.62 0.99
CA ILE A 196 8.48 15.29 -0.29
C ILE A 196 9.81 15.62 -0.97
N PRO A 197 10.23 14.88 -2.02
CA PRO A 197 11.56 15.06 -2.60
C PRO A 197 11.85 16.46 -3.12
N SER A 198 10.86 17.13 -3.71
CA SER A 198 11.03 18.47 -4.27
C SER A 198 11.32 19.55 -3.23
N LEU A 199 11.16 19.25 -1.95
CA LEU A 199 11.45 20.17 -0.85
C LEU A 199 12.84 19.96 -0.24
N PHE A 200 13.68 19.13 -0.84
CA PHE A 200 15.04 18.89 -0.40
C PHE A 200 16.05 19.19 -1.50
N ARG A 201 17.20 19.74 -1.09
CA ARG A 201 18.41 19.81 -1.90
C ARG A 201 19.30 18.63 -1.54
N VAL A 202 19.65 17.84 -2.55
CA VAL A 202 20.55 16.71 -2.42
C VAL A 202 21.84 17.05 -3.17
N GLU A 203 22.96 17.13 -2.45
CA GLU A 203 24.27 17.40 -3.06
C GLU A 203 25.11 16.12 -2.98
N ASN A 204 25.67 15.72 -4.13
CA ASN A 204 26.61 14.61 -4.22
C ASN A 204 27.97 15.12 -4.72
N ASP A 205 29.05 14.45 -4.33
CA ASP A 205 30.38 14.73 -4.85
C ASP A 205 30.56 14.21 -6.30
N SER A 206 31.75 14.39 -6.86
CA SER A 206 32.09 13.90 -8.20
C SER A 206 32.07 12.37 -8.33
N GLU A 207 32.11 11.64 -7.22
CA GLU A 207 32.03 10.18 -7.16
C GLU A 207 30.59 9.69 -6.91
N GLY A 208 29.64 10.61 -6.73
CA GLY A 208 28.24 10.32 -6.45
C GLY A 208 27.94 10.01 -4.98
N GLN A 209 28.86 10.31 -4.06
CA GLN A 209 28.61 10.17 -2.62
C GLN A 209 27.79 11.35 -2.10
N LEU A 210 26.82 11.06 -1.24
CA LEU A 210 25.97 12.07 -0.62
C LEU A 210 26.81 12.97 0.31
N ILE A 211 26.84 14.27 0.00
CA ILE A 211 27.47 15.31 0.81
C ILE A 211 26.44 15.90 1.78
N SER A 212 25.29 16.33 1.28
CA SER A 212 24.28 17.04 2.05
C SER A 212 22.86 16.72 1.59
N PHE A 213 21.92 16.82 2.53
CA PHE A 213 20.50 16.57 2.31
C PHE A 213 19.71 17.60 3.15
N GLU A 214 19.42 18.74 2.54
CA GLU A 214 18.94 19.92 3.27
C GLU A 214 17.52 20.30 2.85
N PRO A 215 16.62 20.60 3.80
CA PRO A 215 15.30 21.10 3.47
C PRO A 215 15.39 22.49 2.83
N LEU A 216 14.58 22.74 1.80
CA LEU A 216 14.50 24.02 1.08
C LEU A 216 13.56 25.04 1.74
N THR A 217 12.79 24.60 2.73
CA THR A 217 11.78 25.39 3.45
C THR A 217 11.72 24.94 4.91
N ASP A 218 10.88 25.58 5.71
CA ASP A 218 10.69 25.25 7.12
C ASP A 218 9.85 23.96 7.28
N ILE A 219 10.54 22.82 7.12
CA ILE A 219 10.09 21.44 7.29
C ILE A 219 11.16 20.62 8.04
N PRO A 220 10.82 19.46 8.64
CA PRO A 220 11.79 18.65 9.35
C PRO A 220 12.95 18.18 8.45
N ALA A 221 14.20 18.39 8.89
CA ALA A 221 15.39 17.93 8.16
C ALA A 221 15.54 16.39 8.13
N LYS A 222 14.92 15.68 9.09
CA LYS A 222 14.86 14.22 9.12
C LYS A 222 13.42 13.77 9.22
N ILE A 223 12.98 12.98 8.26
CA ILE A 223 11.62 12.45 8.22
C ILE A 223 11.57 11.13 8.99
N PRO A 224 10.76 11.02 10.06
CA PRO A 224 10.67 9.79 10.82
C PRO A 224 9.89 8.72 10.05
N VAL A 225 10.33 7.46 10.14
CA VAL A 225 9.51 6.31 9.73
C VAL A 225 8.46 6.07 10.81
N ARG A 226 7.18 6.08 10.45
CA ARG A 226 6.08 5.87 11.39
C ARG A 226 5.83 4.38 11.63
N THR A 227 5.65 4.00 12.88
CA THR A 227 5.33 2.63 13.29
C THR A 227 3.93 2.58 13.88
N ALA A 228 3.12 1.60 13.50
CA ALA A 228 1.77 1.39 14.02
C ALA A 228 1.78 0.73 15.40
N ALA A 229 0.79 1.05 16.23
CA ALA A 229 0.59 0.40 17.52
C ALA A 229 -0.30 -0.84 17.33
N ILE A 230 0.22 -1.85 16.62
CA ILE A 230 -0.57 -2.98 16.11
C ILE A 230 -1.33 -3.75 17.22
N GLU A 231 -0.79 -3.76 18.44
CA GLU A 231 -1.39 -4.39 19.63
C GLU A 231 -2.72 -3.74 20.04
N ALA A 232 -2.80 -2.41 19.90
CA ALA A 232 -3.97 -1.61 20.22
C ALA A 232 -5.03 -1.74 19.12
N GLU A 233 -4.62 -1.66 17.86
CA GLU A 233 -5.50 -1.72 16.70
C GLU A 233 -6.08 -3.12 16.43
N GLY A 234 -5.36 -4.17 16.83
CA GLY A 234 -5.72 -5.55 16.59
C GLY A 234 -5.20 -6.10 15.24
N PRO A 235 -5.43 -7.40 14.98
CA PRO A 235 -4.81 -8.08 13.86
C PRO A 235 -5.40 -7.64 12.52
N THR A 236 -4.51 -7.39 11.57
CA THR A 236 -4.88 -7.20 10.17
C THR A 236 -5.31 -8.53 9.55
N VAL A 237 -6.40 -8.52 8.78
CA VAL A 237 -6.94 -9.71 8.10
C VAL A 237 -7.26 -9.42 6.64
N SER A 238 -7.16 -10.46 5.78
CA SER A 238 -7.57 -10.37 4.37
C SER A 238 -8.95 -9.73 4.25
N THR A 239 -9.00 -8.64 3.49
CA THR A 239 -10.26 -7.93 3.19
C THR A 239 -10.91 -8.52 1.95
N ILE A 240 -10.11 -8.97 0.98
CA ILE A 240 -10.59 -9.55 -0.27
C ILE A 240 -10.09 -10.98 -0.39
N VAL A 241 -11.01 -11.89 -0.65
CA VAL A 241 -10.75 -13.29 -0.96
C VAL A 241 -11.11 -13.53 -2.42
N THR A 242 -10.19 -14.13 -3.17
CA THR A 242 -10.32 -14.38 -4.61
C THR A 242 -9.59 -15.68 -4.99
N PRO A 243 -9.99 -16.40 -6.04
CA PRO A 243 -9.19 -17.50 -6.57
C PRO A 243 -7.95 -17.04 -7.35
N HIS A 244 -7.85 -15.74 -7.66
CA HIS A 244 -6.80 -15.17 -8.51
C HIS A 244 -5.61 -14.62 -7.69
N THR A 245 -5.07 -15.41 -6.78
CA THR A 245 -3.95 -15.06 -5.87
C THR A 245 -3.20 -16.34 -5.46
N GLU A 246 -1.94 -16.20 -5.03
CA GLU A 246 -1.13 -17.28 -4.47
C GLU A 246 -1.81 -17.96 -3.27
N PHE A 247 -2.56 -17.18 -2.49
CA PHE A 247 -3.24 -17.65 -1.28
C PHE A 247 -4.72 -17.94 -1.51
N ALA A 248 -5.08 -18.49 -2.68
CA ALA A 248 -6.46 -18.79 -3.02
C ALA A 248 -7.15 -19.64 -1.94
N ASN A 249 -8.37 -19.25 -1.56
CA ASN A 249 -9.13 -19.87 -0.45
C ASN A 249 -8.43 -19.82 0.92
N THR A 250 -7.54 -18.86 1.16
CA THR A 250 -6.88 -18.67 2.45
C THR A 250 -7.21 -17.29 3.00
N VAL A 251 -7.63 -17.21 4.26
CA VAL A 251 -7.74 -15.94 4.99
C VAL A 251 -6.38 -15.69 5.64
N LEU A 252 -5.71 -14.61 5.24
CA LEU A 252 -4.43 -14.22 5.82
C LEU A 252 -4.68 -13.37 7.07
N VAL A 253 -3.95 -13.66 8.14
CA VAL A 253 -4.07 -12.95 9.43
C VAL A 253 -2.66 -12.60 9.90
N GLU A 254 -2.39 -11.30 10.07
CA GLU A 254 -1.14 -10.83 10.65
C GLU A 254 -1.13 -11.14 12.15
N ILE A 255 -0.13 -11.87 12.62
CA ILE A 255 0.03 -12.18 14.05
C ILE A 255 1.15 -11.34 14.70
N GLY A 256 1.96 -10.65 13.90
CA GLY A 256 3.03 -9.82 14.43
C GLY A 256 3.85 -9.17 13.32
N ARG A 257 4.59 -8.12 13.69
CA ARG A 257 5.37 -7.30 12.78
C ARG A 257 6.78 -7.12 13.32
N GLY A 258 7.76 -7.27 12.43
CA GLY A 258 9.18 -7.26 12.77
C GLY A 258 9.73 -8.62 13.23
N CYS A 259 11.06 -8.70 13.28
CA CYS A 259 11.79 -9.91 13.64
C CYS A 259 13.00 -9.55 14.51
N GLY A 260 13.11 -10.17 15.69
CA GLY A 260 14.15 -9.87 16.68
C GLY A 260 15.52 -10.44 16.34
N ARG A 261 15.63 -11.22 15.25
CA ARG A 261 16.83 -11.99 14.92
C ARG A 261 17.95 -11.15 14.31
N GLY A 262 17.63 -10.01 13.69
CA GLY A 262 18.64 -9.06 13.19
C GLY A 262 19.62 -9.62 12.15
N CYS A 263 19.19 -10.57 11.31
CA CYS A 263 20.04 -11.15 10.26
C CYS A 263 20.55 -10.04 9.32
N ARG A 264 21.87 -9.92 9.13
CA ARG A 264 22.51 -8.82 8.36
C ARG A 264 22.03 -8.67 6.92
N PHE A 265 21.49 -9.73 6.32
CA PHE A 265 20.98 -9.74 4.95
C PHE A 265 19.48 -9.40 4.85
N CYS A 266 18.76 -9.30 5.97
CA CYS A 266 17.30 -9.25 5.98
C CYS A 266 16.80 -7.82 6.25
N ALA A 267 16.35 -7.14 5.21
CA ALA A 267 15.67 -5.84 5.29
C ALA A 267 14.57 -5.80 6.36
N ALA A 268 13.67 -6.80 6.35
CA ALA A 268 12.56 -6.91 7.29
C ALA A 268 13.00 -6.96 8.77
N GLY A 269 14.21 -7.48 9.04
CA GLY A 269 14.79 -7.53 10.38
C GLY A 269 15.26 -6.15 10.91
N PHE A 270 15.22 -5.11 10.09
CA PHE A 270 15.61 -3.74 10.46
C PHE A 270 14.46 -2.75 10.30
N VAL A 271 13.76 -2.75 9.17
CA VAL A 271 12.73 -1.73 8.87
C VAL A 271 11.49 -1.79 9.76
N TYR A 272 11.15 -2.97 10.30
CA TYR A 272 9.95 -3.18 11.11
C TYR A 272 10.22 -3.16 12.62
N ARG A 273 11.40 -2.72 13.06
CA ARG A 273 11.72 -2.65 14.50
C ARG A 273 10.87 -1.57 15.19
N PRO A 274 10.45 -1.79 16.45
CA PRO A 274 10.65 -2.99 17.27
C PRO A 274 9.70 -4.13 16.90
N VAL A 275 10.03 -5.36 17.34
CA VAL A 275 9.14 -6.53 17.20
C VAL A 275 7.89 -6.31 18.03
N ARG A 276 6.73 -6.53 17.42
CA ARG A 276 5.41 -6.39 18.05
C ARG A 276 4.57 -7.61 17.71
N HIS A 277 3.80 -8.10 18.67
CA HIS A 277 2.96 -9.28 18.52
C HIS A 277 1.50 -8.92 18.72
N GLN A 278 0.61 -9.57 17.99
CA GLN A 278 -0.82 -9.45 18.26
C GLN A 278 -1.20 -10.29 19.48
N GLN A 279 -2.26 -9.90 20.17
CA GLN A 279 -2.79 -10.73 21.26
C GLN A 279 -3.40 -12.00 20.66
N GLY A 280 -3.00 -13.18 21.15
CA GLY A 280 -3.44 -14.46 20.59
C GLY A 280 -4.96 -14.63 20.56
N GLU A 281 -5.67 -14.16 21.60
CA GLU A 281 -7.13 -14.18 21.65
C GLU A 281 -7.75 -13.35 20.51
N LYS A 282 -7.24 -12.14 20.27
CA LYS A 282 -7.70 -11.28 19.17
C LYS A 282 -7.45 -11.96 17.82
N VAL A 283 -6.29 -12.60 17.63
CA VAL A 283 -5.97 -13.36 16.40
C VAL A 283 -7.00 -14.45 16.16
N VAL A 284 -7.34 -15.24 17.18
CA VAL A 284 -8.33 -16.32 17.07
C VAL A 284 -9.71 -15.75 16.74
N LEU A 285 -10.15 -14.70 17.43
CA LEU A 285 -11.44 -14.08 17.21
C LEU A 285 -11.61 -13.57 15.77
N VAL A 286 -10.67 -12.77 15.27
CA VAL A 286 -10.78 -12.22 13.90
C VAL A 286 -10.65 -13.29 12.82
N SER A 287 -9.93 -14.38 13.11
CA SER A 287 -9.79 -15.50 12.18
C SER A 287 -11.11 -16.27 11.98
N LEU A 288 -11.98 -16.27 13.00
CA LEU A 288 -13.26 -16.99 12.99
C LEU A 288 -14.44 -16.15 12.50
N ASP A 289 -14.33 -14.81 12.57
CA ASP A 289 -15.39 -13.87 12.18
C ASP A 289 -15.58 -13.74 10.65
N ARG A 290 -14.65 -14.26 9.83
CA ARG A 290 -14.71 -14.13 8.37
C ARG A 290 -15.50 -15.27 7.71
N PRO A 291 -16.38 -14.96 6.72
CA PRO A 291 -17.25 -15.95 6.11
C PRO A 291 -16.46 -17.10 5.47
N PRO A 292 -17.00 -18.34 5.52
CA PRO A 292 -16.25 -19.53 5.20
C PRO A 292 -16.08 -19.71 3.69
N ALA A 293 -14.88 -19.45 3.19
CA ALA A 293 -14.36 -20.14 2.00
C ALA A 293 -13.27 -21.13 2.48
N ARG A 294 -13.69 -22.35 2.83
CA ARG A 294 -12.80 -23.48 3.20
C ARG A 294 -11.72 -23.11 4.22
N ARG A 295 -12.08 -22.96 5.51
CA ARG A 295 -11.27 -22.65 6.73
C ARG A 295 -9.73 -22.85 6.64
N LYS A 296 -9.02 -22.23 5.70
CA LYS A 296 -7.56 -22.22 5.64
C LYS A 296 -7.14 -20.85 6.11
N ILE A 297 -6.42 -20.83 7.23
CA ILE A 297 -5.93 -19.60 7.85
C ILE A 297 -4.44 -19.55 7.61
N GLY A 298 -3.97 -18.45 7.02
CA GLY A 298 -2.55 -18.16 6.81
C GLY A 298 -2.06 -17.20 7.89
N LEU A 299 -1.31 -17.70 8.87
CA LEU A 299 -0.71 -16.85 9.89
C LEU A 299 0.54 -16.17 9.32
N LEU A 300 0.53 -14.84 9.33
CA LEU A 300 1.56 -14.00 8.73
C LEU A 300 2.35 -13.25 9.81
N SER A 301 3.68 -13.41 9.79
CA SER A 301 4.63 -12.63 10.58
C SER A 301 6.03 -12.85 10.01
N SER A 302 6.95 -11.91 10.23
CA SER A 302 8.36 -12.10 9.87
C SER A 302 9.04 -13.24 10.65
N ALA A 303 8.48 -13.63 11.80
CA ALA A 303 8.89 -14.79 12.58
C ALA A 303 7.68 -15.39 13.32
N VAL A 304 6.95 -16.30 12.67
CA VAL A 304 5.71 -16.88 13.21
C VAL A 304 5.97 -17.70 14.48
N SER A 305 7.00 -18.54 14.48
CA SER A 305 7.37 -19.40 15.61
C SER A 305 7.85 -18.62 16.85
N ASP A 306 8.26 -17.36 16.68
CA ASP A 306 8.74 -16.51 17.78
C ASP A 306 7.58 -15.80 18.50
N HIS A 307 6.33 -15.98 18.04
CA HIS A 307 5.16 -15.39 18.67
C HIS A 307 4.86 -16.09 20.02
N PRO A 308 4.67 -15.34 21.13
CA PRO A 308 4.52 -15.92 22.46
C PRO A 308 3.33 -16.89 22.57
N ASP A 309 2.20 -16.55 21.93
CA ASP A 309 0.99 -17.37 21.97
C ASP A 309 0.85 -18.37 20.81
N ILE A 310 1.91 -18.68 20.04
CA ILE A 310 1.76 -19.42 18.78
C ILE A 310 1.10 -20.80 18.96
N ASP A 311 1.47 -21.53 20.01
CA ASP A 311 0.91 -22.86 20.29
C ASP A 311 -0.58 -22.78 20.64
N ALA A 312 -0.96 -21.79 21.46
CA ALA A 312 -2.34 -21.56 21.86
C ALA A 312 -3.22 -21.16 20.66
N ILE A 313 -2.73 -20.23 19.82
CA ILE A 313 -3.40 -19.83 18.58
C ILE A 313 -3.62 -21.04 17.68
N CYS A 314 -2.57 -21.85 17.45
CA CYS A 314 -2.66 -23.02 16.60
C CYS A 314 -3.65 -24.06 17.14
N LEU A 315 -3.61 -24.34 18.44
CA LEU A 315 -4.50 -25.32 19.07
C LEU A 315 -5.97 -24.90 18.97
N GLN A 316 -6.29 -23.66 19.35
CA GLN A 316 -7.65 -23.14 19.33
C GLN A 316 -8.23 -23.13 17.91
N LEU A 317 -7.47 -22.63 16.92
CA LEU A 317 -7.93 -22.63 15.53
C LEU A 317 -8.13 -24.05 14.98
N ARG A 318 -7.24 -25.00 15.30
CA ARG A 318 -7.41 -26.40 14.88
C ARG A 318 -8.64 -27.06 15.49
N GLN A 319 -9.01 -26.73 16.73
CA GLN A 319 -10.21 -27.26 17.39
C GLN A 319 -11.51 -26.84 16.67
N THR A 320 -11.51 -25.70 15.96
CA THR A 320 -12.64 -25.28 15.10
C THR A 320 -12.73 -26.04 13.77
N GLY A 321 -11.78 -26.94 13.49
CA GLY A 321 -11.64 -27.64 12.21
C GLY A 321 -10.97 -26.81 11.12
N ALA A 322 -10.27 -25.71 11.46
CA ALA A 322 -9.50 -24.94 10.52
C ALA A 322 -8.18 -25.63 10.12
N ARG A 323 -7.80 -25.48 8.86
CA ARG A 323 -6.48 -25.82 8.34
C ARG A 323 -5.58 -24.60 8.51
N LEU A 324 -4.36 -24.83 8.97
CA LEU A 324 -3.40 -23.76 9.18
C LEU A 324 -2.30 -23.81 8.12
N SER A 325 -1.85 -22.64 7.73
CA SER A 325 -0.62 -22.41 6.99
C SER A 325 0.08 -21.21 7.62
N VAL A 326 1.39 -21.14 7.45
CA VAL A 326 2.19 -20.05 8.01
C VAL A 326 3.16 -19.54 6.96
N SER A 327 3.48 -18.26 7.04
CA SER A 327 4.39 -17.58 6.10
C SER A 327 5.85 -18.02 6.21
N SER A 328 6.27 -18.41 7.40
CA SER A 328 7.64 -18.84 7.66
C SER A 328 7.66 -19.82 8.84
N LEU A 329 8.24 -20.99 8.61
CA LEU A 329 8.66 -21.90 9.68
C LEU A 329 10.18 -21.91 9.67
N ARG A 330 10.77 -21.68 10.84
CA ARG A 330 12.15 -22.05 11.08
C ARG A 330 12.13 -23.37 11.84
N ALA A 331 12.85 -24.35 11.30
CA ALA A 331 13.06 -25.65 11.92
C ALA A 331 14.16 -25.57 12.98
#